data_AF-A0A1V2L4B6-F1
#
_entry.id   AF-A0A1V2L4B6-F1
#
_cell.length_a   1.000
_cell.length_b   1.000
_cell.length_c   1.000
_cell.angle_alpha   90.00
_cell.angle_beta   90.00
_cell.angle_gamma   90.00
#
_symmetry.space_group_name_H-M   'P 1'
#
loop_
_entity.id
_entity.type
_entity.pdbx_description
1 polymer ?
#
loop_
_entity_poly.entity_id
_entity_poly.type
_entity_poly.pdbx_seq_one_letter_code
_entity_poly.pdbx_strand_id
1 'polypeptide(L)'
;MAWLSFLKSKDFDPAQFERELAELARRITAKERNVSKYTYQAKQLRRIVLVYGVLIYFAHITLLALTTHMTYTNVSPIQWAGVAGGPILIVLFMKAIASFYNMRIERTQTSAQQLKEEHSEKIEELKEKTKFSSTQALLNRFADGGDLNAKVDEELAEKQRQLDEIKKMSLEQERAAKEFSAYPQQGYKRSWIDTIVDGVVGSDELSPNNRFALICQHCLAHNGLAPPGQTPDAIKYRCPSCGFLNGVSVDGTPTSATLSSDVTDTKTTKTTTDDEELTTN
;
A
#
# COMPACT_ATOMS: atom_id res chain seq x y z
N MET A 1 67.87 -7.64 -3.37
CA MET A 1 66.55 -7.40 -2.74
C MET A 1 65.81 -6.21 -3.40
N ALA A 2 65.86 -6.04 -4.73
CA ALA A 2 65.32 -4.86 -5.44
C ALA A 2 64.11 -5.17 -6.36
N TRP A 3 63.48 -6.33 -6.22
CA TRP A 3 62.37 -6.79 -7.08
C TRP A 3 60.97 -6.56 -6.48
N LEU A 4 60.88 -6.01 -5.25
CA LEU A 4 59.60 -5.79 -4.55
C LEU A 4 59.07 -4.34 -4.65
N SER A 5 59.75 -3.43 -5.35
CA SER A 5 59.26 -2.05 -5.54
C SER A 5 58.20 -1.90 -6.63
N PHE A 6 57.94 -2.95 -7.42
CA PHE A 6 56.94 -2.93 -8.51
C PHE A 6 55.50 -3.16 -8.02
N LEU A 7 55.30 -3.71 -6.82
CA LEU A 7 53.99 -3.97 -6.22
C LEU A 7 53.59 -2.92 -5.18
N LYS A 8 54.30 -1.78 -5.12
CA LYS A 8 53.85 -0.64 -4.33
C LYS A 8 52.65 -0.03 -5.03
N SER A 9 51.46 -0.61 -4.79
CA SER A 9 50.19 0.04 -5.07
C SER A 9 50.30 1.46 -4.55
N LYS A 10 50.09 2.43 -5.43
CA LYS A 10 50.05 3.84 -5.08
C LYS A 10 49.04 3.97 -3.94
N ASP A 11 49.53 4.19 -2.72
CA ASP A 11 48.69 4.28 -1.54
C ASP A 11 47.60 5.35 -1.79
N PHE A 12 46.35 5.03 -1.46
CA PHE A 12 45.22 5.92 -1.70
C PHE A 12 45.41 7.20 -0.87
N ASP A 13 45.76 8.31 -1.53
CA ASP A 13 45.88 9.63 -0.89
C ASP A 13 44.57 10.42 -1.06
N PRO A 14 43.74 10.55 0.00
CA PRO A 14 42.47 11.26 -0.08
C PRO A 14 42.64 12.73 -0.46
N ALA A 15 43.73 13.39 -0.03
CA ALA A 15 43.96 14.80 -0.30
C ALA A 15 44.25 15.07 -1.78
N GLN A 16 44.89 14.12 -2.48
CA GLN A 16 45.09 14.23 -3.93
C GLN A 16 43.75 14.13 -4.69
N PHE A 17 42.90 13.16 -4.32
CA PHE A 17 41.58 12.99 -4.94
C PHE A 17 40.67 14.20 -4.73
N GLU A 18 40.67 14.79 -3.54
CA GLU A 18 39.91 16.01 -3.26
C GLU A 18 40.34 17.17 -4.16
N ARG A 19 41.64 17.35 -4.37
CA ARG A 19 42.18 18.40 -5.26
C ARG A 19 41.79 18.16 -6.71
N GLU A 20 41.89 16.92 -7.19
CA GLU A 20 41.51 16.55 -8.55
C GLU A 20 40.00 16.76 -8.80
N LEU A 21 39.15 16.31 -7.88
CA LEU A 21 37.70 16.51 -7.96
C LEU A 21 37.32 17.99 -7.88
N ALA A 22 37.96 18.75 -6.99
CA ALA A 22 37.74 20.20 -6.87
C ALA A 22 38.15 20.94 -8.16
N GLU A 23 39.26 20.54 -8.78
CA GLU A 23 39.69 21.11 -10.06
C GLU A 23 38.72 20.75 -11.19
N LEU A 24 38.25 19.50 -11.26
CA LEU A 24 37.30 19.07 -12.27
C LEU A 24 35.95 19.78 -12.12
N ALA A 25 35.45 19.94 -10.89
CA ALA A 25 34.27 20.73 -10.57
C ALA A 25 34.43 22.21 -10.98
N ARG A 26 35.61 22.80 -10.74
CA ARG A 26 35.92 24.17 -11.21
C ARG A 26 35.87 24.27 -12.73
N ARG A 27 36.39 23.28 -13.45
CA ARG A 27 36.36 23.25 -14.92
C ARG A 27 34.94 23.06 -15.48
N ILE A 28 34.15 22.18 -14.87
CA ILE A 28 32.74 21.97 -15.22
C ILE A 28 31.97 23.29 -15.08
N THR A 29 32.04 23.92 -13.91
CA THR A 29 31.34 25.19 -13.65
C THR A 29 31.80 26.32 -14.58
N ALA A 30 33.10 26.39 -14.90
CA ALA A 30 33.62 27.34 -15.88
C ALA A 30 33.07 27.09 -17.30
N LYS A 31 32.96 25.82 -17.73
CA LYS A 31 32.37 25.44 -19.02
C LYS A 31 30.88 25.72 -19.08
N GLU A 32 30.12 25.38 -18.05
CA GLU A 32 28.67 25.67 -17.96
C GLU A 32 28.39 27.18 -17.99
N ARG A 33 29.22 27.98 -17.31
CA ARG A 33 29.16 29.44 -17.39
C ARG A 33 29.37 29.92 -18.82
N ASN A 34 30.32 29.33 -19.56
CA ASN A 34 30.57 29.70 -20.95
C ASN A 34 29.41 29.30 -21.88
N VAL A 35 28.80 28.13 -21.68
CA VAL A 35 27.57 27.73 -22.41
C VAL A 35 26.45 28.76 -22.17
N SER A 36 26.23 29.16 -20.92
CA SER A 36 25.24 30.17 -20.57
C SER A 36 25.54 31.54 -21.21
N LYS A 37 26.82 31.92 -21.27
CA LYS A 37 27.25 33.15 -21.97
C LYS A 37 26.96 33.10 -23.47
N TYR A 38 27.31 32.02 -24.15
CA TYR A 38 27.10 31.90 -25.61
C TYR A 38 25.62 31.82 -25.97
N THR A 39 24.81 31.12 -25.18
CA THR A 39 23.35 31.07 -25.39
C THR A 39 22.70 32.44 -25.17
N TYR A 40 23.13 33.19 -24.15
CA TYR A 40 22.68 34.57 -23.95
C TYR A 40 23.11 35.49 -25.09
N GLN A 41 24.39 35.47 -25.48
CA GLN A 41 24.90 36.29 -26.57
C GLN A 41 24.23 35.97 -27.90
N ALA A 42 23.96 34.70 -28.23
CA ALA A 42 23.25 34.32 -29.43
C ALA A 42 21.82 34.90 -29.48
N LYS A 43 21.10 34.85 -28.35
CA LYS A 43 19.75 35.45 -28.22
C LYS A 43 19.80 36.98 -28.33
N GLN A 44 20.76 37.61 -27.64
CA GLN A 44 20.93 39.05 -27.66
C GLN A 44 21.30 39.55 -29.06
N LEU A 45 22.25 38.90 -29.73
CA LEU A 45 22.67 39.25 -31.08
C LEU A 45 21.53 39.07 -32.08
N ARG A 46 20.75 37.98 -31.98
CA ARG A 46 19.55 37.81 -32.80
C ARG A 46 18.53 38.93 -32.61
N ARG A 47 18.29 39.38 -31.36
CA ARG A 47 17.40 40.52 -31.08
C ARG A 47 17.95 41.81 -31.65
N ILE A 48 19.23 42.10 -31.45
CA ILE A 48 19.93 43.28 -31.98
C ILE A 48 19.82 43.31 -33.50
N VAL A 49 20.25 42.26 -34.19
CA VAL A 49 20.23 42.21 -35.66
C VAL A 49 18.81 42.36 -36.21
N LEU A 50 17.79 41.85 -35.52
CA LEU A 50 16.40 41.98 -35.96
C LEU A 50 15.94 43.43 -35.84
N VAL A 51 16.14 44.04 -34.67
CA VAL A 51 15.71 45.42 -34.41
C VAL A 51 16.43 46.39 -35.35
N TYR A 52 17.76 46.36 -35.38
CA TYR A 52 18.53 47.27 -36.23
C TYR A 52 18.36 46.98 -37.72
N GLY A 53 18.27 45.71 -38.13
CA GLY A 53 18.02 45.33 -39.52
C GLY A 53 16.67 45.84 -40.03
N VAL A 54 15.62 45.72 -39.22
CA VAL A 54 14.29 46.25 -39.54
C VAL A 54 14.29 47.78 -39.59
N LEU A 55 14.93 48.45 -38.62
CA LEU A 55 15.04 49.93 -38.60
C LEU A 55 15.76 50.47 -39.84
N ILE A 56 16.90 49.86 -40.21
CA ILE A 56 17.65 50.25 -41.41
C ILE A 56 16.83 50.00 -42.68
N TYR A 57 16.10 48.88 -42.76
CA TYR A 57 15.24 48.57 -43.90
C TYR A 57 14.09 49.59 -44.05
N PHE A 58 13.43 49.95 -42.95
CA PHE A 58 12.41 51.01 -42.97
C PHE A 58 13.00 52.36 -43.39
N ALA A 59 14.16 52.76 -42.85
CA ALA A 59 14.84 53.99 -43.25
C ALA A 59 15.17 54.01 -44.75
N HIS A 60 15.62 52.89 -45.31
CA HIS A 60 15.89 52.75 -46.75
C HIS A 60 14.61 52.91 -47.60
N ILE A 61 13.49 52.29 -47.20
CA ILE A 61 12.21 52.47 -47.89
C ILE A 61 11.74 53.93 -47.81
N THR A 62 11.80 54.55 -46.62
CA THR A 62 11.41 55.96 -46.44
C THR A 62 12.28 56.89 -47.29
N LEU A 63 13.60 56.65 -47.35
CA LEU A 63 14.50 57.43 -48.19
C LEU A 63 14.14 57.29 -49.68
N LEU A 64 13.90 56.07 -50.15
CA LEU A 64 13.46 55.84 -51.52
C LEU A 64 12.16 56.60 -51.83
N ALA A 65 11.16 56.52 -50.95
CA ALA A 65 9.89 57.23 -51.10
C ALA A 65 10.06 58.77 -51.15
N LEU A 66 10.97 59.33 -50.34
CA LEU A 66 11.27 60.77 -50.38
C LEU A 66 11.95 61.17 -51.68
N THR A 67 12.91 60.38 -52.16
CA THR A 67 13.60 60.68 -53.43
C THR A 67 12.64 60.64 -54.61
N THR A 68 11.77 59.64 -54.70
CA THR A 68 10.80 59.50 -55.79
C THR A 68 9.73 60.58 -55.77
N HIS A 69 9.30 60.99 -54.58
CA HIS A 69 8.35 62.09 -54.42
C HIS A 69 8.94 63.44 -54.87
N MET A 70 10.20 63.72 -54.53
CA MET A 70 10.84 65.00 -54.88
C MET A 70 11.25 65.09 -56.36
N THR A 71 11.67 63.99 -56.98
CA THR A 71 12.16 64.02 -58.37
C THR A 71 11.14 63.59 -59.42
N TYR A 72 9.99 63.02 -59.03
CA TYR A 72 8.94 62.53 -59.95
C TYR A 72 9.49 61.60 -61.07
N THR A 73 10.59 60.91 -60.80
CA THR A 73 11.27 60.03 -61.77
C THR A 73 10.84 58.58 -61.59
N ASN A 74 10.79 57.83 -62.70
CA ASN A 74 10.65 56.38 -62.64
C ASN A 74 11.83 55.74 -61.88
N VAL A 75 11.50 54.86 -60.94
CA VAL A 75 12.46 54.11 -60.12
C VAL A 75 13.21 53.08 -60.95
N SER A 76 14.53 52.99 -60.75
CA SER A 76 15.37 52.02 -61.44
C SER A 76 15.08 50.59 -60.94
N PRO A 77 15.12 49.55 -61.79
CA PRO A 77 14.94 48.15 -61.39
C PRO A 77 15.87 47.70 -60.25
N ILE A 78 17.07 48.28 -60.17
CA ILE A 78 18.06 47.97 -59.13
C ILE A 78 17.55 48.39 -57.74
N GLN A 79 16.80 49.49 -57.64
CA GLN A 79 16.25 49.98 -56.38
C GLN A 79 15.15 49.03 -55.86
N TRP A 80 14.27 48.57 -56.73
CA TRP A 80 13.27 47.54 -56.40
C TRP A 80 13.90 46.21 -55.99
N ALA A 81 14.98 45.81 -56.67
CA ALA A 81 15.74 44.63 -56.28
C ALA A 81 16.32 44.76 -54.86
N GLY A 82 16.76 45.95 -54.45
CA GLY A 82 17.21 46.23 -53.09
C GLY A 82 16.09 46.09 -52.05
N VAL A 83 14.88 46.58 -52.36
CA VAL A 83 13.70 46.45 -51.48
C VAL A 83 13.31 44.97 -51.33
N ALA A 84 13.23 44.22 -52.43
CA ALA A 84 12.90 42.79 -52.38
C ALA A 84 14.03 41.94 -51.75
N GLY A 85 15.29 42.31 -51.95
CA GLY A 85 16.46 41.59 -51.46
C GLY A 85 16.79 41.83 -49.98
N GLY A 86 16.43 42.98 -49.43
CA GLY A 86 16.71 43.35 -48.03
C GLY A 86 16.24 42.29 -47.01
N PRO A 87 14.96 41.89 -47.01
CA PRO A 87 14.45 40.87 -46.09
C PRO A 87 15.13 39.51 -46.26
N ILE A 88 15.45 39.13 -47.50
CA ILE A 88 16.13 37.86 -47.81
C ILE A 88 17.54 37.87 -47.21
N LEU A 89 18.30 38.94 -47.42
CA LEU A 89 19.63 39.10 -46.85
C LEU A 89 19.62 39.07 -45.31
N ILE A 90 18.65 39.72 -44.67
CA ILE A 90 18.50 39.70 -43.21
C ILE A 90 18.26 38.28 -42.70
N VAL A 91 17.37 37.51 -43.33
CA VAL A 91 17.09 36.11 -42.92
C VAL A 91 18.29 35.20 -43.14
N LEU A 92 19.00 35.34 -44.27
CA LEU A 92 20.22 34.57 -44.52
C LEU A 92 21.30 34.87 -43.48
N PHE A 93 21.50 36.14 -43.15
CA PHE A 93 22.45 36.57 -42.13
C PHE A 93 22.07 36.03 -40.74
N MET A 94 20.79 36.04 -40.38
CA MET A 94 20.29 35.44 -39.14
C MET A 94 20.56 33.93 -39.07
N LYS A 95 20.33 33.21 -40.17
CA LYS A 95 20.57 31.77 -40.24
C LYS A 95 22.07 31.46 -40.14
N ALA A 96 22.92 32.26 -40.75
CA ALA A 96 24.38 32.13 -40.64
C ALA A 96 24.87 32.34 -39.20
N ILE A 97 24.43 33.42 -38.52
CA ILE A 97 24.76 33.67 -37.11
C ILE A 97 24.26 32.52 -36.23
N ALA A 98 22.99 32.13 -36.38
CA ALA A 98 22.40 31.05 -35.59
C ALA A 98 23.16 29.74 -35.77
N SER A 99 23.54 29.39 -37.01
CA SER A 99 24.34 28.20 -37.32
C SER A 99 25.72 28.24 -36.63
N PHE A 100 26.44 29.35 -36.74
CA PHE A 100 27.75 29.52 -36.12
C PHE A 100 27.69 29.36 -34.60
N TYR A 101 26.73 30.03 -33.94
CA TYR A 101 26.58 29.95 -32.49
C TYR A 101 26.07 28.58 -32.05
N ASN A 102 25.13 27.95 -32.78
CA ASN A 102 24.66 26.60 -32.45
C ASN A 102 25.79 25.58 -32.51
N MET A 103 26.61 25.63 -33.57
CA MET A 103 27.79 24.75 -33.69
C MET A 103 28.77 24.96 -32.53
N ARG A 104 28.98 26.22 -32.11
CA ARG A 104 29.88 26.53 -30.99
C ARG A 104 29.30 26.12 -29.63
N ILE A 105 27.99 26.29 -29.43
CA ILE A 105 27.26 25.87 -28.23
C ILE A 105 27.32 24.35 -28.11
N GLU A 106 27.00 23.62 -29.18
CA GLU A 106 27.02 22.15 -29.20
C GLU A 106 28.40 21.60 -28.86
N ARG A 107 29.46 22.08 -29.54
CA ARG A 107 30.85 21.70 -29.21
C ARG A 107 31.20 21.96 -27.74
N THR A 108 30.76 23.09 -27.19
CA THR A 108 31.04 23.44 -25.79
C THR A 108 30.26 22.55 -24.83
N GLN A 109 29.02 22.21 -25.16
CA GLN A 109 28.14 21.34 -24.39
C GLN A 109 28.68 19.91 -24.37
N THR A 110 29.13 19.37 -25.51
CA THR A 110 29.77 18.05 -25.59
C THR A 110 31.02 18.00 -24.71
N SER A 111 31.88 19.02 -24.76
CA SER A 111 33.03 19.08 -23.84
C SER A 111 32.61 19.15 -22.38
N ALA A 112 31.55 19.87 -22.04
CA ALA A 112 31.06 19.94 -20.66
C ALA A 112 30.50 18.58 -20.19
N GLN A 113 29.85 17.82 -21.08
CA GLN A 113 29.38 16.47 -20.81
C GLN A 113 30.56 15.52 -20.56
N GLN A 114 31.60 15.55 -21.39
CA GLN A 114 32.81 14.75 -21.18
C GLN A 114 33.46 15.00 -19.82
N LEU A 115 33.55 16.27 -19.39
CA LEU A 115 34.08 16.58 -18.05
C LEU A 115 33.19 16.06 -16.92
N LYS A 116 31.86 16.01 -17.11
CA LYS A 116 30.93 15.43 -16.13
C LYS A 116 31.06 13.91 -16.07
N GLU A 117 31.26 13.26 -17.21
CA GLU A 117 31.54 11.84 -17.31
C GLU A 117 32.85 11.50 -16.59
N GLU A 118 33.93 12.23 -16.86
CA GLU A 118 35.23 12.10 -16.16
C GLU A 118 35.06 12.28 -14.64
N HIS A 119 34.22 13.23 -14.22
CA HIS A 119 33.92 13.44 -12.80
C HIS A 119 33.15 12.28 -12.18
N SER A 120 32.16 11.71 -12.89
CA SER A 120 31.42 10.53 -12.41
C SER A 120 32.29 9.28 -12.35
N GLU A 121 33.16 9.07 -13.34
CA GLU A 121 34.11 7.96 -13.38
C GLU A 121 35.09 8.05 -12.21
N LYS A 122 35.59 9.26 -11.90
CA LYS A 122 36.46 9.48 -10.73
C LYS A 122 35.76 9.25 -9.40
N ILE A 123 34.48 9.58 -9.29
CA ILE A 123 33.67 9.25 -8.11
C ILE A 123 33.49 7.73 -7.98
N GLU A 124 33.31 7.02 -9.09
CA GLU A 124 33.19 5.56 -9.09
C GLU A 124 34.51 4.90 -8.70
N GLU A 125 35.64 5.36 -9.24
CA GLU A 125 36.99 4.93 -8.83
C GLU A 125 37.20 5.13 -7.32
N LEU A 126 36.74 6.26 -6.78
CA LEU A 126 36.77 6.54 -5.35
C LEU A 126 35.89 5.56 -4.56
N LYS A 127 34.67 5.28 -5.01
CA LYS A 127 33.75 4.33 -4.37
C LYS A 127 34.27 2.90 -4.37
N GLU A 128 34.95 2.48 -5.44
CA GLU A 128 35.57 1.17 -5.57
C GLU A 128 36.73 1.02 -4.58
N LYS A 129 37.67 1.98 -4.59
CA LYS A 129 38.84 1.95 -3.68
C LYS A 129 38.44 2.00 -2.21
N THR A 130 37.37 2.73 -1.88
CA THR A 130 36.85 2.84 -0.51
C THR A 130 35.86 1.73 -0.13
N LYS A 131 35.56 0.79 -1.04
CA LYS A 131 34.49 -0.22 -0.88
C LYS A 131 33.18 0.38 -0.37
N PHE A 132 32.90 1.63 -0.74
CA PHE A 132 31.80 2.42 -0.22
C PHE A 132 30.45 1.82 -0.64
N SER A 133 30.29 1.44 -1.91
CA SER A 133 29.05 0.84 -2.43
C SER A 133 28.70 -0.46 -1.72
N SER A 134 29.69 -1.33 -1.51
CA SER A 134 29.50 -2.60 -0.78
C SER A 134 29.07 -2.37 0.68
N THR A 135 29.74 -1.44 1.36
CA THR A 135 29.44 -1.10 2.75
C THR A 135 28.08 -0.41 2.88
N GLN A 136 27.74 0.49 1.95
CA GLN A 136 26.45 1.18 1.91
C GLN A 136 25.30 0.24 1.54
N ALA A 137 25.52 -0.71 0.62
CA ALA A 137 24.53 -1.73 0.28
C ALA A 137 24.24 -2.65 1.47
N LEU A 138 25.27 -3.03 2.22
CA LEU A 138 25.11 -3.79 3.46
C LEU A 138 24.34 -2.97 4.49
N LEU A 139 24.74 -1.72 4.72
CA LEU A 139 24.08 -0.84 5.68
C LEU A 139 22.62 -0.61 5.29
N ASN A 140 22.32 -0.33 4.02
CA ASN A 140 20.95 -0.13 3.55
C ASN A 140 20.12 -1.41 3.69
N ARG A 141 20.68 -2.59 3.41
CA ARG A 141 20.00 -3.87 3.63
C ARG A 141 19.58 -4.08 5.08
N PHE A 142 20.41 -3.67 6.04
CA PHE A 142 20.11 -3.79 7.47
C PHE A 142 19.32 -2.61 8.04
N ALA A 143 19.48 -1.40 7.48
CA ALA A 143 18.81 -0.19 7.94
C ALA A 143 17.38 -0.07 7.42
N ASP A 144 17.10 -0.53 6.20
CA ASP A 144 15.76 -0.49 5.60
C ASP A 144 14.84 -1.58 6.17
N GLY A 145 15.42 -2.58 6.85
CA GLY A 145 14.68 -3.76 7.30
C GLY A 145 13.99 -4.49 6.13
N GLY A 146 14.34 -4.18 4.88
CA GLY A 146 13.65 -4.68 3.68
C GLY A 146 13.64 -6.19 3.59
N ASP A 147 14.70 -6.86 4.08
CA ASP A 147 14.78 -8.32 4.12
C ASP A 147 13.87 -8.94 5.20
N LEU A 148 13.51 -8.18 6.23
CA LEU A 148 12.49 -8.54 7.22
C LEU A 148 11.09 -8.21 6.69
N ASN A 149 10.90 -7.02 6.12
CA ASN A 149 9.64 -6.58 5.55
C ASN A 149 9.21 -7.48 4.37
N ALA A 150 10.12 -7.89 3.49
CA ALA A 150 9.81 -8.80 2.39
C ALA A 150 9.33 -10.17 2.88
N LYS A 151 9.93 -10.70 3.96
CA LYS A 151 9.48 -11.96 4.59
C LYS A 151 8.12 -11.80 5.26
N VAL A 152 7.90 -10.66 5.93
CA VAL A 152 6.62 -10.32 6.54
C VAL A 152 5.52 -10.16 5.49
N ASP A 153 5.82 -9.52 4.36
CA ASP A 153 4.89 -9.32 3.25
C ASP A 153 4.55 -10.64 2.55
N GLU A 154 5.53 -11.54 2.39
CA GLU A 154 5.33 -12.89 1.87
C GLU A 154 4.46 -13.74 2.81
N GLU A 155 4.74 -13.73 4.11
CA GLU A 155 3.92 -14.42 5.13
C GLU A 155 2.50 -13.85 5.19
N LEU A 156 2.35 -12.52 5.11
CA LEU A 156 1.05 -11.85 5.12
C LEU A 156 0.23 -12.21 3.88
N ALA A 157 0.86 -12.29 2.70
CA ALA A 157 0.21 -12.72 1.48
C ALA A 157 -0.26 -14.18 1.55
N GLU A 158 0.51 -15.07 2.18
CA GLU A 158 0.11 -16.46 2.39
C GLU A 158 -1.07 -16.57 3.36
N LYS A 159 -1.02 -15.88 4.50
CA LYS A 159 -2.15 -15.86 5.46
C LYS A 159 -3.42 -15.28 4.87
N GLN A 160 -3.30 -14.25 4.02
CA GLN A 160 -4.47 -13.67 3.34
C GLN A 160 -5.14 -14.68 2.40
N ARG A 161 -4.36 -15.51 1.68
CA ARG A 161 -4.89 -16.59 0.84
C ARG A 161 -5.61 -17.66 1.65
N GLN A 162 -5.04 -18.05 2.80
CA GLN A 162 -5.68 -19.01 3.72
C GLN A 162 -7.01 -18.46 4.24
N LEU A 163 -7.06 -17.19 4.64
CA LEU A 163 -8.28 -16.51 5.07
C LEU A 163 -9.35 -16.49 3.97
N ASP A 164 -8.96 -16.20 2.74
CA ASP A 164 -9.89 -16.17 1.60
C ASP A 164 -10.44 -17.56 1.27
N GLU A 165 -9.63 -18.61 1.42
CA GLU A 165 -10.05 -20.00 1.24
C GLU A 165 -11.04 -20.44 2.33
N ILE A 166 -10.73 -20.17 3.61
CA ILE A 166 -11.63 -20.43 4.74
C ILE A 166 -12.96 -19.69 4.56
N LYS A 167 -12.91 -18.42 4.12
CA LYS A 167 -14.10 -17.62 3.88
C LYS A 167 -14.98 -18.22 2.78
N LYS A 168 -14.38 -18.71 1.69
CA LYS A 168 -15.13 -19.40 0.62
C LYS A 168 -15.82 -20.67 1.13
N MET A 169 -15.11 -21.51 1.89
CA MET A 169 -15.70 -22.71 2.48
C MET A 169 -16.88 -22.39 3.41
N SER A 170 -16.73 -21.36 4.28
CA SER A 170 -17.81 -20.96 5.18
C SER A 170 -19.04 -20.44 4.43
N LEU A 171 -18.86 -19.73 3.31
CA LEU A 171 -19.94 -19.16 2.51
C LEU A 171 -20.67 -20.24 1.70
N GLU A 172 -19.96 -21.28 1.27
CA GLU A 172 -20.55 -22.46 0.65
C GLU A 172 -21.37 -23.27 1.66
N GLN A 173 -20.87 -23.45 2.89
CA GLN A 173 -21.62 -24.07 3.98
C GLN A 173 -22.87 -23.26 4.37
N GLU A 174 -22.78 -21.93 4.40
CA GLU A 174 -23.93 -21.06 4.67
C GLU A 174 -24.95 -21.08 3.53
N ARG A 175 -24.52 -21.20 2.26
CA ARG A 175 -25.42 -21.41 1.12
C ARG A 175 -26.12 -22.76 1.20
N ALA A 176 -25.39 -23.85 1.47
CA ALA A 176 -25.97 -25.17 1.63
C ALA A 176 -26.97 -25.22 2.81
N ALA A 177 -26.67 -24.54 3.92
CA ALA A 177 -27.60 -24.40 5.05
C ALA A 177 -28.85 -23.59 4.68
N LYS A 178 -28.72 -22.53 3.87
CA LYS A 178 -29.86 -21.74 3.37
C LYS A 178 -30.70 -22.53 2.37
N GLU A 179 -30.09 -23.38 1.55
CA GLU A 179 -30.80 -24.26 0.61
C GLU A 179 -31.57 -25.37 1.35
N PHE A 180 -31.03 -25.88 2.47
CA PHE A 180 -31.74 -26.83 3.34
C PHE A 180 -32.94 -26.21 4.08
N SER A 181 -32.93 -24.90 4.34
CA SER A 181 -34.04 -24.18 5.00
C SER A 181 -35.16 -23.72 4.05
N ALA A 182 -35.06 -23.96 2.73
CA ALA A 182 -36.00 -23.46 1.73
C ALA A 182 -37.22 -24.37 1.47
N TYR A 183 -37.70 -25.13 2.46
CA TYR A 183 -38.98 -25.83 2.34
C TYR A 183 -40.13 -24.87 2.65
N PRO A 184 -41.15 -24.71 1.78
CA PRO A 184 -42.30 -23.88 2.09
C PRO A 184 -43.08 -24.54 3.23
N GLN A 185 -43.13 -23.89 4.39
CA GLN A 185 -44.05 -24.25 5.46
C GLN A 185 -45.48 -23.94 4.97
N GLN A 186 -46.11 -24.91 4.33
CA GLN A 186 -47.54 -24.83 4.01
C GLN A 186 -48.31 -24.92 5.33
N GLY A 187 -48.70 -23.75 5.84
CA GLY A 187 -49.63 -23.64 6.95
C GLY A 187 -50.94 -24.33 6.60
N TYR A 188 -51.15 -25.51 7.18
CA TYR A 188 -52.41 -26.24 7.11
C TYR A 188 -53.51 -25.39 7.75
N LYS A 189 -54.41 -24.85 6.92
CA LYS A 189 -55.61 -24.17 7.42
C LYS A 189 -56.58 -25.24 7.91
N ARG A 190 -56.81 -25.29 9.23
CA ARG A 190 -57.81 -26.18 9.83
C ARG A 190 -59.17 -25.97 9.18
N SER A 191 -59.76 -27.06 8.69
CA SER A 191 -61.11 -27.12 8.15
C SER A 191 -62.03 -27.81 9.16
N TRP A 192 -63.32 -27.43 9.18
CA TRP A 192 -64.41 -27.89 10.06
C TRP A 192 -64.60 -29.42 10.16
N ILE A 193 -63.89 -30.18 9.33
CA ILE A 193 -63.87 -31.64 9.29
C ILE A 193 -63.09 -32.20 10.50
N ASP A 194 -62.05 -31.49 10.97
CA ASP A 194 -61.22 -31.90 12.12
C ASP A 194 -62.04 -32.01 13.42
N THR A 195 -63.06 -31.15 13.59
CA THR A 195 -63.94 -31.14 14.77
C THR A 195 -64.94 -32.30 14.79
N ILE A 196 -65.31 -32.82 13.61
CA ILE A 196 -66.18 -34.01 13.51
C ILE A 196 -65.34 -35.27 13.73
N VAL A 197 -64.09 -35.28 13.26
CA VAL A 197 -63.13 -36.36 13.50
C VAL A 197 -62.83 -36.49 15.00
N ASP A 198 -62.58 -35.38 15.70
CA ASP A 198 -62.32 -35.38 17.15
C ASP A 198 -63.56 -35.73 18.00
N GLY A 199 -64.78 -35.54 17.47
CA GLY A 199 -66.03 -35.87 18.15
C GLY A 199 -66.46 -37.34 18.01
N VAL A 200 -66.05 -38.00 16.92
CA VAL A 200 -66.38 -39.41 16.62
C VAL A 200 -65.26 -40.35 17.07
N VAL A 201 -64.01 -39.89 16.96
CA VAL A 201 -62.81 -40.57 17.44
C VAL A 201 -62.43 -39.87 18.73
N GLY A 202 -62.97 -40.34 19.86
CA GLY A 202 -62.78 -39.71 21.16
C GLY A 202 -61.33 -39.28 21.40
N SER A 203 -61.16 -38.07 21.96
CA SER A 203 -59.90 -37.36 22.17
C SER A 203 -58.70 -38.28 22.36
N ASP A 204 -57.85 -38.34 21.33
CA ASP A 204 -56.61 -39.11 21.31
C ASP A 204 -55.70 -38.67 22.48
N GLU A 205 -55.29 -39.63 23.32
CA GLU A 205 -54.41 -39.43 24.48
C GLU A 205 -53.02 -38.88 24.08
N LEU A 206 -52.70 -38.88 22.78
CA LEU A 206 -51.48 -38.31 22.22
C LEU A 206 -51.55 -36.81 21.88
N SER A 207 -52.67 -36.12 22.10
CA SER A 207 -52.83 -34.69 21.78
C SER A 207 -51.81 -33.79 22.50
N PRO A 208 -51.30 -32.71 21.86
CA PRO A 208 -50.29 -31.81 22.46
C PRO A 208 -50.70 -31.22 23.81
N ASN A 209 -52.01 -31.06 24.05
CA ASN A 209 -52.55 -30.48 25.29
C ASN A 209 -52.48 -31.40 26.50
N ASN A 210 -52.32 -32.73 26.33
CA ASN A 210 -52.23 -33.70 27.41
C ASN A 210 -50.77 -34.12 27.73
N ARG A 211 -49.79 -33.46 27.12
CA ARG A 211 -48.36 -33.72 27.35
C ARG A 211 -47.82 -32.70 28.36
N PHE A 212 -47.67 -33.14 29.60
CA PHE A 212 -47.08 -32.31 30.65
C PHE A 212 -45.58 -32.56 30.73
N ALA A 213 -44.80 -31.51 31.01
CA ALA A 213 -43.36 -31.62 31.21
C ALA A 213 -43.03 -32.01 32.66
N LEU A 214 -42.07 -32.91 32.84
CA LEU A 214 -41.50 -33.26 34.15
C LEU A 214 -40.41 -32.25 34.49
N ILE A 215 -40.75 -31.28 35.33
CA ILE A 215 -39.84 -30.24 35.81
C ILE A 215 -39.47 -30.54 37.26
N CYS A 216 -38.19 -30.44 37.61
CA CYS A 216 -37.76 -30.69 38.98
C CYS A 216 -38.08 -29.48 39.86
N GLN A 217 -38.67 -29.67 41.04
CA GLN A 217 -38.98 -28.55 41.95
C GLN A 217 -37.72 -27.95 42.61
N HIS A 218 -36.64 -28.71 42.75
CA HIS A 218 -35.41 -28.25 43.42
C HIS A 218 -34.48 -27.47 42.48
N CYS A 219 -34.25 -27.95 41.26
CA CYS A 219 -33.32 -27.32 40.31
C CYS A 219 -33.96 -26.79 39.03
N LEU A 220 -35.29 -26.94 38.88
CA LEU A 220 -36.06 -26.50 37.71
C LEU A 220 -35.61 -27.09 36.36
N ALA A 221 -34.76 -28.12 36.38
CA ALA A 221 -34.34 -28.83 35.18
C ALA A 221 -35.54 -29.55 34.53
N HIS A 222 -35.62 -29.46 33.20
CA HIS A 222 -36.59 -30.19 32.38
C HIS A 222 -36.10 -31.61 32.13
N ASN A 223 -36.81 -32.61 32.66
CA ASN A 223 -36.41 -34.02 32.64
C ASN A 223 -37.22 -34.86 31.65
N GLY A 224 -37.86 -34.20 30.66
CA GLY A 224 -38.66 -34.85 29.63
C GLY A 224 -40.17 -34.68 29.85
N LEU A 225 -40.96 -35.51 29.19
CA LEU A 225 -42.42 -35.47 29.23
C LEU A 225 -42.97 -36.56 30.16
N ALA A 226 -44.06 -36.24 30.85
CA ALA A 226 -44.85 -37.20 31.59
C ALA A 226 -45.45 -38.24 30.62
N PRO A 227 -45.56 -39.52 31.03
CA PRO A 227 -46.30 -40.52 30.26
C PRO A 227 -47.72 -40.04 29.95
N PRO A 228 -48.24 -40.31 28.74
CA PRO A 228 -49.58 -39.89 28.35
C PRO A 228 -50.61 -40.45 29.34
N GLY A 229 -51.54 -39.60 29.78
CA GLY A 229 -52.63 -39.97 30.70
C GLY A 229 -52.36 -39.73 32.20
N GLN A 230 -51.17 -39.28 32.60
CA GLN A 230 -50.86 -38.93 34.01
C GLN A 230 -50.47 -37.46 34.19
N THR A 231 -50.89 -36.86 35.30
CA THR A 231 -50.48 -35.50 35.69
C THR A 231 -49.07 -35.50 36.26
N PRO A 232 -48.30 -34.41 36.10
CA PRO A 232 -46.89 -34.35 36.51
C PRO A 232 -46.68 -34.53 38.01
N ASP A 233 -47.70 -34.24 38.83
CA ASP A 233 -47.64 -34.35 40.30
C ASP A 233 -47.77 -35.80 40.80
N ALA A 234 -48.43 -36.67 40.02
CA ALA A 234 -48.65 -38.07 40.39
C ALA A 234 -47.41 -38.94 40.19
N ILE A 235 -46.45 -38.48 39.38
CA ILE A 235 -45.29 -39.27 38.95
C ILE A 235 -44.13 -39.02 39.90
N LYS A 236 -43.68 -40.10 40.56
CA LYS A 236 -42.47 -40.06 41.38
C LYS A 236 -41.23 -40.33 40.54
N TYR A 237 -40.31 -39.38 40.45
CA TYR A 237 -39.06 -39.55 39.72
C TYR A 237 -37.88 -38.87 40.42
N ARG A 238 -36.69 -39.43 40.24
CA ARG A 238 -35.44 -38.84 40.73
C ARG A 238 -34.81 -38.00 39.62
N CYS A 239 -34.54 -36.72 39.89
CA CYS A 239 -33.93 -35.84 38.92
C CYS A 239 -32.47 -36.27 38.62
N PRO A 240 -32.09 -36.52 37.35
CA PRO A 240 -30.71 -36.85 36.99
C PRO A 240 -29.72 -35.69 37.21
N SER A 241 -30.18 -34.44 37.19
CA SER A 241 -29.30 -33.28 37.36
C SER A 241 -28.93 -32.98 38.82
N CYS A 242 -29.83 -33.19 39.79
CA CYS A 242 -29.57 -32.86 41.20
C CYS A 242 -29.87 -34.00 42.19
N GLY A 243 -30.41 -35.12 41.73
CA GLY A 243 -30.76 -36.26 42.57
C GLY A 243 -32.01 -36.08 43.43
N PHE A 244 -32.71 -34.94 43.39
CA PHE A 244 -33.93 -34.69 44.17
C PHE A 244 -35.10 -35.60 43.70
N LEU A 245 -35.89 -36.12 44.64
CA LEU A 245 -37.04 -36.98 44.36
C LEU A 245 -38.32 -36.14 44.26
N ASN A 246 -38.83 -35.95 43.05
CA ASN A 246 -40.06 -35.20 42.77
C ASN A 246 -41.28 -36.15 42.81
N GLY A 247 -42.45 -35.65 43.23
CA GLY A 247 -43.74 -36.35 43.23
C GLY A 247 -44.43 -36.36 44.61
N VAL A 248 -45.76 -36.34 44.65
CA VAL A 248 -46.54 -36.28 45.90
C VAL A 248 -46.83 -37.70 46.41
N SER A 249 -46.62 -37.99 47.70
CA SER A 249 -47.20 -39.19 48.33
C SER A 249 -48.69 -38.95 48.59
N VAL A 250 -49.51 -39.98 48.38
CA VAL A 250 -50.98 -39.96 48.33
C VAL A 250 -51.71 -39.34 49.55
N ASP A 251 -50.99 -38.92 50.59
CA ASP A 251 -51.49 -38.13 51.71
C ASP A 251 -50.99 -36.68 51.64
N GLY A 252 -51.33 -35.96 50.56
CA GLY A 252 -51.50 -34.49 50.49
C GLY A 252 -50.45 -33.53 51.06
N THR A 253 -49.24 -33.95 51.41
CA THR A 253 -48.25 -33.10 52.11
C THR A 253 -46.99 -32.96 51.25
N PRO A 254 -46.57 -31.72 50.88
CA PRO A 254 -45.36 -31.50 50.09
C PRO A 254 -44.12 -31.88 50.91
N THR A 255 -43.29 -32.76 50.35
CA THR A 255 -42.07 -33.27 50.99
C THR A 255 -40.99 -32.18 51.02
N SER A 256 -41.03 -31.32 52.05
CA SER A 256 -39.89 -30.48 52.44
C SER A 256 -38.86 -31.29 53.23
N ALA A 257 -37.59 -31.05 52.91
CA ALA A 257 -36.38 -31.25 53.70
C ALA A 257 -36.04 -32.68 54.17
N THR A 258 -34.78 -33.07 53.98
CA THR A 258 -33.78 -33.15 55.07
C THR A 258 -32.43 -33.61 54.51
N LEU A 259 -31.40 -32.80 54.79
CA LEU A 259 -29.98 -33.10 54.70
C LEU A 259 -29.65 -34.43 55.39
N SER A 260 -28.56 -35.09 54.99
CA SER A 260 -27.37 -35.28 55.84
C SER A 260 -26.51 -36.43 55.33
N SER A 261 -25.19 -36.17 55.30
CA SER A 261 -24.12 -37.04 55.83
C SER A 261 -23.88 -38.37 55.10
N ASP A 262 -22.66 -38.82 54.82
CA ASP A 262 -21.33 -38.39 55.22
C ASP A 262 -20.32 -39.37 54.57
N VAL A 263 -19.03 -39.10 54.79
CA VAL A 263 -17.97 -40.11 55.00
C VAL A 263 -17.40 -40.73 53.70
N THR A 264 -16.35 -40.09 53.18
CA THR A 264 -14.90 -40.38 53.38
C THR A 264 -14.45 -41.58 52.55
N ASP A 265 -13.31 -41.57 51.87
CA ASP A 265 -11.93 -41.28 52.28
C ASP A 265 -11.12 -41.27 50.94
N THR A 266 -9.89 -40.82 50.75
CA THR A 266 -8.90 -40.01 51.46
C THR A 266 -7.60 -40.13 50.66
N LYS A 267 -6.68 -39.20 50.94
CA LYS A 267 -5.22 -39.22 50.66
C LYS A 267 -4.83 -38.80 49.24
N THR A 268 -4.03 -37.75 49.06
CA THR A 268 -2.76 -37.41 49.75
C THR A 268 -2.48 -35.91 49.43
N THR A 269 -2.52 -34.93 50.36
CA THR A 269 -1.48 -34.56 51.37
C THR A 269 -0.14 -34.26 50.69
N LYS A 270 0.61 -33.15 50.85
CA LYS A 270 0.63 -31.86 51.56
C LYS A 270 1.80 -31.09 50.88
N THR A 271 1.72 -29.77 50.68
CA THR A 271 2.38 -28.70 51.49
C THR A 271 3.92 -28.79 51.42
N THR A 272 4.69 -27.73 51.13
CA THR A 272 4.86 -26.43 51.82
C THR A 272 5.84 -25.63 50.93
N THR A 273 5.60 -24.35 50.59
CA THR A 273 5.99 -23.12 51.31
C THR A 273 7.54 -23.00 51.46
N ASP A 274 8.24 -21.88 51.28
CA ASP A 274 7.99 -20.45 51.49
C ASP A 274 9.03 -19.60 50.69
N ASP A 275 8.68 -18.33 50.49
CA ASP A 275 9.46 -17.07 50.53
C ASP A 275 10.91 -16.98 50.00
N GLU A 276 11.19 -15.93 49.20
CA GLU A 276 12.08 -14.85 49.68
C GLU A 276 12.02 -13.59 48.80
N GLU A 277 11.67 -12.48 49.45
CA GLU A 277 11.86 -11.09 49.02
C GLU A 277 13.10 -10.57 49.77
N LEU A 278 14.14 -10.08 49.08
CA LEU A 278 15.03 -9.06 49.68
C LEU A 278 15.84 -8.22 48.65
N THR A 279 15.54 -6.93 48.72
CA THR A 279 16.24 -5.69 48.36
C THR A 279 17.72 -5.70 47.98
N THR A 280 18.07 -4.83 47.02
CA THR A 280 19.34 -4.09 47.00
C THR A 280 19.12 -2.60 47.25
N ASN A 281 19.44 -2.18 48.48
CA ASN A 281 20.28 -1.04 48.82
C ASN A 281 21.17 -1.48 49.99
#